data_AF-A0A937QDJ8-F1
#
_entry.id   AF-A0A937QDJ8-F1
#
_cell.length_a   1.000
_cell.length_b   1.000
_cell.length_c   1.000
_cell.angle_alpha   90.00
_cell.angle_beta   90.00
_cell.angle_gamma   90.00
#
_symmetry.space_group_name_H-M   'P 1'
#
loop_
_entity.id
_entity.type
_entity.pdbx_description
1 polymer ?
#
loop_
_entity_poly.entity_id
_entity_poly.type
_entity_poly.pdbx_seq_one_letter_code
_entity_poly.pdbx_strand_id
1 'polypeptide(L)'
;MLKSYLKKIFEIADQGDAREESYYATLERLLNEWADSSGKKNIHITTLPKQTEAGNPDFRVWDGKQHVVGYIEAKAPTTEDLRSVEGSEQLKRYRYTFPNLILTNFFEFRLYRNGDLVEKVSIARPFIVHKLKTIPPVEKEPDFLKLLETFFSFSLPKVYSAKSLAIELAKRTRFLKDEIVTHELKQEEAAGKGVILGFYEAFSRFLISGLSKEDFADLYSQTITYGLFAARTRSENSFNRKLAYANIPRTIGILRDVFQFISLGDLPPQMEWIIDDIAEVLA
;
A
#
# COMPACT_ATOMS: atom_id res chain seq x y z
N MET A 1 3.87 16.32 -20.89
CA MET A 1 3.30 15.57 -19.75
C MET A 1 2.45 16.48 -18.85
N LEU A 2 3.03 17.37 -18.03
CA LEU A 2 2.27 18.15 -17.02
C LEU A 2 1.14 19.03 -17.57
N LYS A 3 1.32 19.67 -18.74
CA LYS A 3 0.24 20.45 -19.38
C LYS A 3 -0.99 19.59 -19.69
N SER A 4 -0.78 18.37 -20.18
CA SER A 4 -1.88 17.44 -20.49
C SER A 4 -2.52 16.91 -19.21
N TYR A 5 -1.71 16.59 -18.20
CA TYR A 5 -2.18 16.20 -16.88
C TYR A 5 -3.09 17.26 -16.26
N LEU A 6 -2.65 18.53 -16.16
CA LEU A 6 -3.43 19.62 -15.58
C LEU A 6 -4.69 19.94 -16.38
N LYS A 7 -4.64 19.82 -17.71
CA LYS A 7 -5.83 19.90 -18.56
C LYS A 7 -6.83 18.81 -18.18
N LYS A 8 -6.38 17.58 -17.96
CA LYS A 8 -7.28 16.47 -17.60
C LYS A 8 -7.86 16.61 -16.18
N ILE A 9 -7.05 17.07 -15.22
CA ILE A 9 -7.53 17.43 -13.88
C ILE A 9 -8.65 18.48 -13.98
N PHE A 10 -8.46 19.53 -14.80
CA PHE A 10 -9.49 20.55 -15.03
C PHE A 10 -10.76 19.95 -15.65
N GLU A 11 -10.64 19.14 -16.72
CA GLU A 11 -11.80 18.50 -17.36
C GLU A 11 -12.63 17.65 -16.40
N ILE A 12 -11.98 16.93 -15.47
CA ILE A 12 -12.66 16.13 -14.45
C ILE A 12 -13.35 17.04 -13.43
N ALA A 13 -12.66 18.09 -12.97
CA ALA A 13 -13.24 19.04 -12.00
C ALA A 13 -14.45 19.81 -12.57
N ASP A 14 -14.43 20.13 -13.86
CA ASP A 14 -15.50 20.90 -14.53
C ASP A 14 -16.82 20.10 -14.67
N GLN A 15 -16.76 18.76 -14.63
CA GLN A 15 -17.96 17.90 -14.63
C GLN A 15 -18.84 18.11 -13.39
N GLY A 16 -18.24 18.51 -12.26
CA GLY A 16 -18.95 18.92 -11.04
C GLY A 16 -19.42 17.78 -10.12
N ASP A 17 -19.31 16.52 -10.52
CA ASP A 17 -19.65 15.33 -9.73
C ASP A 17 -18.44 14.46 -9.35
N ALA A 18 -17.23 14.94 -9.68
CA ALA A 18 -15.98 14.21 -9.47
C ALA A 18 -15.64 14.02 -7.98
N ARG A 19 -15.39 12.76 -7.62
CA ARG A 19 -14.76 12.36 -6.34
C ARG A 19 -13.25 12.20 -6.49
N GLU A 20 -12.56 11.99 -5.38
CA GLU A 20 -11.11 11.77 -5.31
C GLU A 20 -10.63 10.68 -6.30
N GLU A 21 -11.34 9.56 -6.36
CA GLU A 21 -11.03 8.40 -7.19
C GLU A 21 -11.13 8.70 -8.69
N SER A 22 -11.94 9.70 -9.09
CA SER A 22 -12.08 10.14 -10.48
C SER A 22 -10.76 10.63 -11.08
N TYR A 23 -9.84 11.08 -10.22
CA TYR A 23 -8.53 11.59 -10.61
C TYR A 23 -7.45 10.51 -10.64
N TYR A 24 -7.72 9.28 -10.16
CA TYR A 24 -6.70 8.23 -10.01
C TYR A 24 -6.12 7.81 -11.35
N ALA A 25 -6.96 7.57 -12.35
CA ALA A 25 -6.51 7.24 -13.71
C ALA A 25 -5.66 8.34 -14.36
N THR A 26 -5.85 9.60 -13.93
CA THR A 26 -5.08 10.73 -14.44
C THR A 26 -3.69 10.79 -13.79
N LEU A 27 -3.59 10.51 -12.48
CA LEU A 27 -2.32 10.37 -11.78
C LEU A 27 -1.54 9.14 -12.24
N GLU A 28 -2.21 7.99 -12.39
CA GLU A 28 -1.61 6.77 -12.92
C GLU A 28 -0.99 7.01 -14.31
N ARG A 29 -1.73 7.67 -15.22
CA ARG A 29 -1.22 8.02 -16.55
C ARG A 29 0.01 8.92 -16.47
N LEU A 30 0.01 9.93 -15.60
CA LEU A 30 1.16 10.82 -15.39
C LEU A 30 2.42 10.03 -14.98
N LEU A 31 2.26 9.09 -14.05
CA LEU A 31 3.36 8.28 -13.54
C LEU A 31 3.87 7.29 -14.59
N ASN A 32 2.98 6.67 -15.36
CA ASN A 32 3.36 5.79 -16.47
C ASN A 32 4.08 6.57 -17.58
N GLU A 33 3.57 7.74 -17.99
CA GLU A 33 4.23 8.61 -18.98
C GLU A 33 5.66 9.01 -18.53
N TRP A 34 5.84 9.31 -17.24
CA TRP A 34 7.17 9.60 -16.70
C TRP A 34 8.08 8.36 -16.71
N ALA A 35 7.57 7.20 -16.30
CA ALA A 35 8.35 5.96 -16.26
C ALA A 35 8.85 5.56 -17.65
N ASP A 36 7.97 5.63 -18.65
CA ASP A 36 8.27 5.33 -20.05
C ASP A 36 9.33 6.28 -20.61
N SER A 37 9.17 7.60 -20.38
CA SER A 37 10.12 8.61 -20.86
C SER A 37 11.48 8.55 -20.16
N SER A 38 11.53 8.08 -18.92
CA SER A 38 12.75 7.96 -18.12
C SER A 38 13.47 6.61 -18.29
N GLY A 39 12.99 5.74 -19.19
CA GLY A 39 13.57 4.43 -19.45
C GLY A 39 13.38 3.42 -18.31
N LYS A 40 12.49 3.70 -17.36
CA LYS A 40 12.10 2.79 -16.26
C LYS A 40 11.11 1.77 -16.80
N LYS A 41 11.64 0.76 -17.51
CA LYS A 41 10.84 -0.34 -18.05
C LYS A 41 10.24 -1.18 -16.91
N ASN A 42 9.02 -1.67 -17.12
CA ASN A 42 8.27 -2.55 -16.21
C ASN A 42 7.79 -1.87 -14.91
N ILE A 43 7.41 -0.59 -14.95
CA ILE A 43 6.64 -0.03 -13.83
C ILE A 43 5.19 -0.48 -13.94
N HIS A 44 4.68 -1.03 -12.85
CA HIS A 44 3.28 -1.36 -12.67
C HIS A 44 2.72 -0.51 -11.54
N ILE A 45 1.52 0.04 -11.77
CA ILE A 45 0.80 0.84 -10.79
C ILE A 45 -0.51 0.12 -10.53
N THR A 46 -0.79 -0.14 -9.27
CA THR A 46 -2.05 -0.74 -8.84
C THR A 46 -2.77 0.26 -7.96
N THR A 47 -3.97 0.66 -8.38
CA THR A 47 -4.89 1.46 -7.57
C THR A 47 -5.73 0.54 -6.71
N LEU A 48 -5.78 0.77 -5.41
CA LEU A 48 -6.69 0.07 -4.52
C LEU A 48 -7.94 0.94 -4.30
N PRO A 49 -9.15 0.41 -4.53
CA PRO A 49 -10.36 1.15 -4.22
C PRO A 49 -10.45 1.41 -2.71
N LYS A 50 -10.67 2.67 -2.32
CA LYS A 50 -10.87 3.09 -0.93
C LYS A 50 -12.13 2.42 -0.38
N GLN A 51 -11.99 1.59 0.65
CA GLN A 51 -13.14 1.07 1.40
C GLN A 51 -13.32 1.77 2.75
N THR A 52 -12.24 2.22 3.40
CA THR A 52 -12.22 2.80 4.75
C THR A 52 -11.01 3.72 4.97
N GLU A 53 -11.00 4.50 6.06
CA GLU A 53 -9.81 5.26 6.52
C GLU A 53 -8.69 4.35 7.06
N ALA A 54 -9.05 3.13 7.47
CA ALA A 54 -8.10 2.05 7.74
C ALA A 54 -7.85 1.27 6.45
N GLY A 55 -6.61 0.85 6.22
CA GLY A 55 -6.27 0.11 5.02
C GLY A 55 -4.96 0.50 4.39
N ASN A 56 -4.74 0.03 3.17
CA ASN A 56 -3.54 0.35 2.39
C ASN A 56 -3.60 1.75 1.77
N PRO A 57 -2.42 2.36 1.48
CA PRO A 57 -2.30 3.48 0.55
C PRO A 57 -3.03 3.26 -0.79
N ASP A 58 -3.54 4.35 -1.37
CA ASP A 58 -4.34 4.33 -2.60
C ASP A 58 -3.61 3.72 -3.81
N PHE A 59 -2.29 3.89 -3.91
CA PHE A 59 -1.49 3.35 -5.00
C PHE A 59 -0.29 2.55 -4.48
N ARG A 60 0.00 1.44 -5.15
CA ARG A 60 1.29 0.75 -5.11
C ARG A 60 1.98 0.85 -6.45
N VAL A 61 3.24 1.25 -6.40
CA VAL A 61 4.15 1.31 -7.55
C VAL A 61 5.22 0.25 -7.38
N TRP A 62 5.40 -0.60 -8.39
CA TRP A 62 6.27 -1.78 -8.32
C TRP A 62 6.83 -2.13 -9.71
N ASP A 63 7.82 -3.01 -9.76
CA ASP A 63 8.58 -3.36 -10.98
C ASP A 63 7.96 -4.50 -11.83
N GLY A 64 6.72 -4.91 -11.54
CA GLY A 64 6.03 -6.00 -12.24
C GLY A 64 6.54 -7.40 -11.92
N LYS A 65 7.65 -7.51 -11.20
CA LYS A 65 8.06 -8.75 -10.57
C LYS A 65 7.56 -8.71 -9.15
N GLN A 66 8.35 -8.17 -8.22
CA GLN A 66 8.13 -8.20 -6.78
C GLN A 66 8.91 -7.13 -6.04
N HIS A 67 9.43 -6.11 -6.73
CA HIS A 67 10.06 -4.98 -6.07
C HIS A 67 9.10 -3.80 -6.05
N VAL A 68 8.62 -3.44 -4.88
CA VAL A 68 7.92 -2.21 -4.57
C VAL A 68 8.91 -1.05 -4.67
N VAL A 69 8.56 -0.13 -5.55
CA VAL A 69 9.21 1.18 -5.66
C VAL A 69 8.69 2.08 -4.55
N GLY A 70 7.39 2.06 -4.29
CA GLY A 70 6.80 2.85 -3.21
C GLY A 70 5.29 2.96 -3.32
N TYR A 71 4.75 3.85 -2.51
CA TYR A 71 3.31 4.00 -2.31
C TYR A 71 2.89 5.45 -2.49
N ILE A 72 1.63 5.65 -2.83
CA ILE A 72 1.07 6.99 -2.96
C ILE A 72 -0.28 7.00 -2.23
N GLU A 73 -0.44 7.97 -1.34
CA GLU A 73 -1.72 8.35 -0.75
C GLU A 73 -2.19 9.62 -1.44
N ALA A 74 -3.37 9.56 -2.04
CA ALA A 74 -4.01 10.70 -2.65
C ALA A 74 -5.07 11.28 -1.70
N LYS A 75 -5.27 12.58 -1.81
CA LYS A 75 -6.37 13.32 -1.19
C LYS A 75 -7.10 14.11 -2.27
N ALA A 76 -8.35 14.47 -2.00
CA ALA A 76 -9.17 15.24 -2.91
C ALA A 76 -8.41 16.48 -3.44
N PRO A 77 -8.53 16.82 -4.74
CA PRO A 77 -7.86 18.00 -5.28
C PRO A 77 -8.24 19.33 -4.60
N THR A 78 -9.40 19.35 -3.93
CA THR A 78 -9.89 20.48 -3.13
C THR A 78 -9.24 20.60 -1.75
N THR A 79 -8.46 19.61 -1.29
CA THR A 79 -7.72 19.67 -0.03
C THR A 79 -6.60 20.70 -0.14
N GLU A 80 -6.84 21.93 0.34
CA GLU A 80 -5.88 23.04 0.23
C GLU A 80 -4.64 22.85 1.13
N ASP A 81 -4.79 22.25 2.32
CA ASP A 81 -3.68 22.08 3.28
C ASP A 81 -3.33 20.61 3.57
N LEU A 82 -2.30 20.12 2.88
CA LEU A 82 -1.72 18.80 3.15
C LEU A 82 -0.98 18.71 4.50
N ARG A 83 -0.67 19.83 5.19
CA ARG A 83 -0.03 19.77 6.53
C ARG A 83 -0.98 19.20 7.58
N SER A 84 -2.27 19.54 7.51
CA SER A 84 -3.29 18.92 8.36
C SER A 84 -3.35 17.40 8.17
N VAL A 85 -3.24 16.94 6.91
CA VAL A 85 -3.22 15.52 6.55
C VAL A 85 -1.96 14.81 7.07
N GLU A 86 -0.80 15.49 7.09
CA GLU A 86 0.43 14.94 7.68
C GLU A 86 0.30 14.58 9.17
N GLY A 87 -0.53 15.34 9.89
CA GLY A 87 -0.82 15.12 11.29
C GLY A 87 -1.82 14.01 11.56
N SER A 88 -2.53 13.51 10.52
CA SER A 88 -3.52 12.44 10.66
C SER A 88 -2.88 11.13 11.13
N GLU A 89 -3.64 10.36 11.91
CA GLU A 89 -3.17 9.04 12.38
C GLU A 89 -2.93 8.09 11.20
N GLN A 90 -3.76 8.15 10.16
CA GLN A 90 -3.57 7.39 8.92
C GLN A 90 -2.18 7.66 8.30
N LEU A 91 -1.84 8.93 8.02
CA LEU A 91 -0.57 9.23 7.36
C LEU A 91 0.63 8.98 8.27
N LYS A 92 0.51 9.18 9.59
CA LYS A 92 1.57 8.78 10.53
C LYS A 92 1.86 7.28 10.46
N ARG A 93 0.82 6.43 10.40
CA ARG A 93 0.98 4.98 10.23
C ARG A 93 1.65 4.65 8.90
N TYR A 94 1.20 5.25 7.80
CA TYR A 94 1.80 4.99 6.48
C TYR A 94 3.27 5.40 6.43
N ARG A 95 3.63 6.56 6.97
CA ARG A 95 5.01 7.04 7.05
C ARG A 95 5.90 6.16 7.93
N TYR A 96 5.33 5.51 8.95
CA TYR A 96 6.05 4.58 9.81
C TYR A 96 6.28 3.22 9.14
N THR A 97 5.26 2.70 8.45
CA THR A 97 5.27 1.37 7.83
C THR A 97 6.00 1.35 6.50
N PHE A 98 5.72 2.32 5.63
CA PHE A 98 6.17 2.32 4.25
C PHE A 98 7.38 3.24 4.04
N PRO A 99 8.52 2.70 3.56
CA PRO A 99 9.77 3.44 3.54
C PRO A 99 9.88 4.46 2.40
N ASN A 100 8.99 4.41 1.40
CA ASN A 100 8.96 5.35 0.29
C ASN A 100 7.50 5.68 -0.07
N LEU A 101 7.03 6.86 0.33
CA LEU A 101 5.63 7.27 0.27
C LEU A 101 5.50 8.66 -0.33
N ILE A 102 4.57 8.84 -1.27
CA ILE A 102 4.13 10.16 -1.72
C ILE A 102 2.76 10.48 -1.10
N LEU A 103 2.61 11.69 -0.55
CA LEU A 103 1.30 12.29 -0.30
C LEU A 103 1.01 13.31 -1.39
N THR A 104 -0.20 13.28 -1.96
CA THR A 104 -0.60 14.26 -2.98
C THR A 104 -2.06 14.66 -2.91
N ASN A 105 -2.37 15.88 -3.32
CA ASN A 105 -3.72 16.34 -3.70
C ASN A 105 -3.81 16.61 -5.20
N PHE A 106 -3.04 15.89 -6.02
CA PHE A 106 -2.93 16.07 -7.48
C PHE A 106 -2.25 17.38 -7.94
N PHE A 107 -1.96 18.32 -7.05
CA PHE A 107 -1.26 19.57 -7.37
C PHE A 107 0.02 19.74 -6.57
N GLU A 108 0.02 19.33 -5.31
CA GLU A 108 1.18 19.28 -4.43
C GLU A 108 1.58 17.82 -4.21
N PHE A 109 2.88 17.56 -4.23
CA PHE A 109 3.49 16.24 -4.02
C PHE A 109 4.53 16.37 -2.91
N ARG A 110 4.42 15.50 -1.90
CA ARG A 110 5.35 15.40 -0.78
C ARG A 110 5.91 13.99 -0.73
N LEU A 111 7.22 13.86 -0.92
CA LEU A 111 7.92 12.58 -0.86
C LEU A 111 8.50 12.38 0.53
N TYR A 112 8.15 11.26 1.17
CA TYR A 112 8.74 10.81 2.43
C TYR A 112 9.61 9.58 2.21
N ARG A 113 10.76 9.54 2.88
CA ARG A 113 11.58 8.33 3.02
C ARG A 113 11.76 7.98 4.48
N ASN A 114 11.42 6.75 4.84
CA ASN A 114 11.49 6.24 6.21
C ASN A 114 10.81 7.18 7.24
N GLY A 115 9.74 7.85 6.82
CA GLY A 115 8.96 8.80 7.62
C GLY A 115 9.37 10.27 7.52
N ASP A 116 10.58 10.55 7.02
CA ASP A 116 11.11 11.91 6.90
C ASP A 116 10.75 12.54 5.55
N LEU A 117 10.36 13.82 5.55
CA LEU A 117 10.06 14.56 4.33
C LEU A 117 11.36 14.86 3.57
N VAL A 118 11.48 14.36 2.34
CA VAL A 118 12.68 14.51 1.49
C VAL A 118 12.49 15.60 0.45
N GLU A 119 11.38 15.58 -0.28
CA GLU A 119 11.08 16.55 -1.33
C GLU A 119 9.63 17.02 -1.26
N LYS A 120 9.39 18.27 -1.65
CA LYS A 120 8.06 18.85 -1.76
C LYS A 120 7.99 19.79 -2.95
N VAL A 121 6.99 19.61 -3.79
CA VAL A 121 6.76 20.43 -4.98
C VAL A 121 5.26 20.68 -5.18
N SER A 122 4.91 21.85 -5.70
CA SER A 122 3.57 22.18 -6.15
C SER A 122 3.65 22.49 -7.64
N ILE A 123 2.98 21.70 -8.48
CA ILE A 123 3.03 21.80 -9.94
C ILE A 123 1.97 22.75 -10.53
N ALA A 124 1.03 23.17 -9.71
CA ALA A 124 -0.01 24.15 -10.04
C ALA A 124 -0.72 24.61 -8.75
N ARG A 125 -1.54 25.65 -8.86
CA ARG A 125 -2.34 26.16 -7.74
C ARG A 125 -3.79 25.67 -7.82
N PRO A 126 -4.29 24.92 -6.83
CA PRO A 126 -5.63 24.32 -6.87
C PRO A 126 -6.77 25.32 -7.11
N PHE A 127 -6.64 26.55 -6.58
CA PHE A 127 -7.69 27.57 -6.71
C PHE A 127 -7.97 27.99 -8.17
N ILE A 128 -7.01 27.81 -9.09
CA ILE A 128 -7.22 28.16 -10.50
C ILE A 128 -8.24 27.20 -11.13
N VAL A 129 -8.15 25.91 -10.80
CA VAL A 129 -9.13 24.91 -11.24
C VAL A 129 -10.47 25.13 -10.52
N HIS A 130 -10.46 25.21 -9.19
CA HIS A 130 -11.70 25.14 -8.41
C HIS A 130 -12.45 26.48 -8.25
N LYS A 131 -11.75 27.62 -8.30
CA LYS A 131 -12.35 28.96 -8.12
C LYS A 131 -12.42 29.73 -9.45
N LEU A 132 -11.34 29.72 -10.23
CA LEU A 132 -11.30 30.44 -11.51
C LEU A 132 -11.86 29.64 -12.69
N LYS A 133 -12.06 28.32 -12.52
CA LYS A 133 -12.57 27.41 -13.55
C LYS A 133 -11.80 27.51 -14.88
N THR A 134 -10.48 27.53 -14.78
CA THR A 134 -9.59 27.48 -15.95
C THR A 134 -8.44 26.50 -15.74
N ILE A 135 -7.74 26.16 -16.83
CA ILE A 135 -6.58 25.27 -16.80
C ILE A 135 -5.41 26.02 -16.12
N PRO A 136 -4.83 25.50 -15.03
CA PRO A 136 -3.71 26.14 -14.36
C PRO A 136 -2.44 26.08 -15.21
N PRO A 137 -1.59 27.11 -15.17
CA PRO A 137 -0.26 27.03 -15.74
C PRO A 137 0.58 26.01 -14.96
N VAL A 138 1.50 25.35 -15.66
CA VAL A 138 2.50 24.47 -15.03
C VAL A 138 3.47 25.32 -14.22
N GLU A 139 3.70 24.93 -12.98
CA GLU A 139 4.71 25.49 -12.08
C GLU A 139 5.74 24.39 -11.75
N LYS A 140 7.00 24.79 -11.51
CA LYS A 140 8.06 23.94 -10.94
C LYS A 140 8.24 22.55 -11.59
N GLU A 141 8.09 22.46 -12.91
CA GLU A 141 8.28 21.22 -13.65
C GLU A 141 9.64 20.54 -13.38
N PRO A 142 10.79 21.25 -13.33
CA PRO A 142 12.07 20.62 -13.02
C PRO A 142 12.11 19.97 -11.62
N ASP A 143 11.54 20.64 -10.61
CA ASP A 143 11.48 20.11 -9.24
C ASP A 143 10.59 18.87 -9.15
N PHE A 144 9.51 18.83 -9.92
CA PHE A 144 8.63 17.66 -9.98
C PHE A 144 9.30 16.47 -10.64
N LEU A 145 10.03 16.68 -11.74
CA LEU A 145 10.78 15.62 -12.40
C LEU A 145 11.86 15.04 -11.48
N LYS A 146 12.55 15.90 -10.72
CA LYS A 146 13.50 15.48 -9.68
C LYS A 146 12.82 14.65 -8.59
N LEU A 147 11.67 15.08 -8.09
CA LEU A 147 10.93 14.32 -7.07
C LEU A 147 10.58 12.92 -7.58
N LEU A 148 10.10 12.80 -8.82
CA LEU A 148 9.80 11.50 -9.43
C LEU A 148 11.07 10.65 -9.59
N GLU A 149 12.19 11.24 -10.03
CA GLU A 149 13.48 10.53 -10.10
C GLU A 149 13.90 9.98 -8.73
N THR A 150 13.76 10.79 -7.67
CA THR A 150 14.03 10.37 -6.29
C THR A 150 13.04 9.28 -5.85
N PHE A 151 11.76 9.34 -6.19
CA PHE A 151 10.78 8.31 -5.85
C PHE A 151 11.08 6.98 -6.57
N PHE A 152 11.27 7.01 -7.88
CA PHE A 152 11.48 5.83 -8.74
C PHE A 152 12.91 5.25 -8.69
N SER A 153 13.85 5.90 -8.02
CA SER A 153 15.17 5.35 -7.72
C SER A 153 15.21 4.55 -6.42
N PHE A 154 14.14 4.58 -5.62
CA PHE A 154 14.06 3.80 -4.39
C PHE A 154 14.03 2.30 -4.68
N SER A 155 14.72 1.54 -3.84
CA SER A 155 14.62 0.09 -3.75
C SER A 155 14.90 -0.33 -2.31
N LEU A 156 14.27 -1.41 -1.87
CA LEU A 156 14.59 -1.99 -0.58
C LEU A 156 16.03 -2.51 -0.54
N PRO A 157 16.70 -2.47 0.62
CA PRO A 157 18.03 -3.07 0.78
C PRO A 157 18.04 -4.54 0.38
N LYS A 158 18.95 -4.94 -0.51
CA LYS A 158 19.11 -6.35 -0.93
C LYS A 158 19.58 -7.28 0.19
N VAL A 159 20.16 -6.72 1.25
CA VAL A 159 20.65 -7.49 2.40
C VAL A 159 20.23 -6.77 3.66
N TYR A 160 19.38 -7.42 4.44
CA TYR A 160 19.03 -6.97 5.78
C TYR A 160 19.93 -7.66 6.81
N SER A 161 20.33 -6.90 7.84
CA SER A 161 20.72 -7.53 9.11
C SER A 161 19.51 -8.20 9.75
N ALA A 162 19.72 -9.21 10.60
CA ALA A 162 18.63 -9.85 11.34
C ALA A 162 17.77 -8.83 12.11
N LYS A 163 18.40 -7.80 12.70
CA LYS A 163 17.72 -6.73 13.41
C LYS A 163 16.86 -5.86 12.48
N SER A 164 17.41 -5.39 11.36
CA SER A 164 16.66 -4.55 10.42
C SER A 164 15.52 -5.31 9.76
N LEU A 165 15.74 -6.60 9.44
CA LEU A 165 14.69 -7.47 8.90
C LEU A 165 13.55 -7.61 9.90
N ALA A 166 13.86 -7.92 11.16
CA ALA A 166 12.85 -8.06 12.21
C ALA A 166 12.03 -6.77 12.41
N ILE A 167 12.66 -5.60 12.33
CA ILE A 167 11.98 -4.30 12.42
C ILE A 167 11.03 -4.10 11.24
N GLU A 168 11.48 -4.35 10.01
CA GLU A 168 10.66 -4.14 8.81
C GLU A 168 9.49 -5.12 8.71
N LEU A 169 9.69 -6.38 9.13
CA LEU A 169 8.61 -7.36 9.27
C LEU A 169 7.62 -6.91 10.35
N ALA A 170 8.10 -6.53 11.55
CA ALA A 170 7.22 -6.15 12.65
C ALA A 170 6.31 -4.95 12.30
N LYS A 171 6.82 -3.96 11.56
CA LYS A 171 6.01 -2.83 11.05
C LYS A 171 4.83 -3.33 10.20
N ARG A 172 5.11 -4.20 9.22
CA ARG A 172 4.10 -4.72 8.29
C ARG A 172 3.16 -5.72 8.95
N THR A 173 3.64 -6.54 9.88
CA THR A 173 2.80 -7.44 10.68
C THR A 173 1.82 -6.66 11.53
N ARG A 174 2.28 -5.58 12.18
CA ARG A 174 1.40 -4.69 12.96
C ARG A 174 0.36 -4.02 12.06
N PHE A 175 0.78 -3.57 10.88
CA PHE A 175 -0.13 -3.00 9.91
C PHE A 175 -1.19 -4.01 9.42
N LEU A 176 -0.78 -5.23 9.06
CA LEU A 176 -1.68 -6.34 8.70
C LEU A 176 -2.69 -6.61 9.83
N LYS A 177 -2.24 -6.62 11.08
CA LYS A 177 -3.12 -6.82 12.24
C LYS A 177 -4.11 -5.68 12.40
N ASP A 178 -3.61 -4.47 12.58
CA ASP A 178 -4.40 -3.36 13.10
C ASP A 178 -5.30 -2.77 12.01
N GLU A 179 -4.79 -2.66 10.77
CA GLU A 179 -5.48 -1.97 9.69
C GLU A 179 -6.28 -2.91 8.79
N ILE A 180 -5.86 -4.18 8.67
CA ILE A 180 -6.47 -5.12 7.73
C ILE A 180 -7.28 -6.19 8.46
N VAL A 181 -6.63 -7.13 9.15
CA VAL A 181 -7.30 -8.31 9.75
C VAL A 181 -8.36 -7.89 10.77
N THR A 182 -8.07 -6.89 11.60
CA THR A 182 -9.05 -6.37 12.57
C THR A 182 -10.30 -5.81 11.90
N HIS A 183 -10.15 -5.11 10.77
CA HIS A 183 -11.26 -4.51 10.05
C HIS A 183 -12.05 -5.55 9.24
N GLU A 184 -11.36 -6.43 8.52
CA GLU A 184 -11.97 -7.54 7.78
C GLU A 184 -12.77 -8.45 8.72
N LEU A 185 -12.20 -8.83 9.87
CA LEU A 185 -12.90 -9.67 10.85
C LEU A 185 -14.18 -9.01 11.39
N LYS A 186 -14.15 -7.69 11.63
CA LYS A 186 -15.35 -6.93 12.05
C LYS A 186 -16.41 -6.88 10.95
N GLN A 187 -16.01 -6.73 9.69
CA GLN A 187 -16.93 -6.71 8.56
C GLN A 187 -17.56 -8.10 8.33
N GLU A 188 -16.75 -9.16 8.34
CA GLU A 188 -17.20 -10.54 8.19
C GLU A 188 -18.14 -10.95 9.35
N GLU A 189 -17.86 -10.50 10.58
CA GLU A 189 -18.75 -10.69 11.74
C GLU A 189 -20.10 -10.01 11.51
N ALA A 190 -20.12 -8.75 11.09
CA ALA A 190 -21.37 -8.03 10.81
C ALA A 190 -22.18 -8.68 9.68
N ALA A 191 -21.50 -9.31 8.71
CA ALA A 191 -22.13 -10.07 7.64
C ALA A 191 -22.52 -11.50 8.06
N GLY A 192 -22.05 -11.99 9.21
CA GLY A 192 -22.26 -13.35 9.71
C GLY A 192 -21.57 -14.44 8.90
N LYS A 193 -20.62 -14.08 8.02
CA LYS A 193 -19.89 -15.02 7.17
C LYS A 193 -18.57 -14.42 6.70
N GLY A 194 -17.56 -15.28 6.57
CA GLY A 194 -16.28 -14.88 6.05
C GLY A 194 -15.17 -15.87 6.40
N VAL A 195 -14.06 -15.82 5.67
CA VAL A 195 -12.99 -16.82 5.80
C VAL A 195 -12.17 -16.54 7.05
N ILE A 196 -11.89 -15.26 7.35
CA ILE A 196 -11.11 -14.85 8.52
C ILE A 196 -11.92 -15.12 9.80
N LEU A 197 -13.24 -14.86 9.78
CA LEU A 197 -14.16 -15.24 10.83
C LEU A 197 -14.19 -16.77 11.04
N GLY A 198 -14.21 -17.55 9.96
CA GLY A 198 -14.14 -19.01 10.06
C GLY A 198 -12.82 -19.50 10.68
N PHE A 199 -11.69 -18.87 10.36
CA PHE A 199 -10.43 -19.15 11.05
C PHE A 199 -10.50 -18.76 12.53
N TYR A 200 -11.07 -17.61 12.88
CA TYR A 200 -11.26 -17.22 14.28
C TYR A 200 -12.05 -18.27 15.06
N GLU A 201 -13.18 -18.72 14.52
CA GLU A 201 -14.02 -19.75 15.14
C GLU A 201 -13.27 -21.08 15.29
N ALA A 202 -12.51 -21.49 14.27
CA ALA A 202 -11.71 -22.71 14.32
C ALA A 202 -10.59 -22.63 15.38
N PHE A 203 -9.87 -21.51 15.45
CA PHE A 203 -8.82 -21.30 16.45
C PHE A 203 -9.41 -21.28 17.87
N SER A 204 -10.50 -20.55 18.07
CA SER A 204 -11.17 -20.46 19.37
C SER A 204 -11.70 -21.81 19.85
N ARG A 205 -12.25 -22.62 18.93
CA ARG A 205 -12.84 -23.93 19.25
C ARG A 205 -11.80 -25.03 19.46
N PHE A 206 -10.76 -25.09 18.63
CA PHE A 206 -9.88 -26.25 18.56
C PHE A 206 -8.49 -26.02 19.15
N LEU A 207 -8.04 -24.77 19.29
CA LEU A 207 -6.68 -24.46 19.72
C LEU A 207 -6.65 -23.70 21.06
N ILE A 208 -7.40 -22.60 21.16
CA ILE A 208 -7.29 -21.67 22.29
C ILE A 208 -8.69 -21.27 22.77
N SER A 209 -9.17 -21.96 23.80
CA SER A 209 -10.44 -21.62 24.45
C SER A 209 -10.38 -20.21 25.05
N GLY A 210 -11.39 -19.39 24.75
CA GLY A 210 -11.47 -18.00 25.26
C GLY A 210 -10.62 -16.99 24.47
N LEU A 211 -10.14 -17.34 23.28
CA LEU A 211 -9.41 -16.44 22.40
C LEU A 211 -10.27 -15.22 22.04
N SER A 212 -9.82 -14.02 22.37
CA SER A 212 -10.46 -12.77 21.95
C SER A 212 -10.20 -12.50 20.47
N LYS A 213 -10.98 -11.62 19.85
CA LYS A 213 -10.79 -11.25 18.44
C LYS A 213 -9.52 -10.45 18.22
N GLU A 214 -9.18 -9.61 19.19
CA GLU A 214 -7.96 -8.81 19.21
C GLU A 214 -6.72 -9.72 19.30
N ASP A 215 -6.76 -10.73 20.18
CA ASP A 215 -5.69 -11.72 20.31
C ASP A 215 -5.60 -12.61 19.07
N PHE A 216 -6.74 -12.97 18.47
CA PHE A 216 -6.76 -13.70 17.21
C PHE A 216 -6.13 -12.90 16.07
N ALA A 217 -6.49 -11.62 15.90
CA ALA A 217 -5.94 -10.79 14.84
C ALA A 217 -4.40 -10.66 14.99
N ASP A 218 -3.92 -10.54 16.22
CA ASP A 218 -2.49 -10.53 16.55
C ASP A 218 -1.82 -11.85 16.20
N LEU A 219 -2.34 -12.96 16.73
CA LEU A 219 -1.84 -14.32 16.50
C LEU A 219 -1.82 -14.68 15.02
N TYR A 220 -2.90 -14.38 14.31
CA TYR A 220 -3.08 -14.67 12.89
C TYR A 220 -2.07 -13.89 12.03
N SER A 221 -1.89 -12.60 12.30
CA SER A 221 -0.94 -11.76 11.56
C SER A 221 0.52 -12.18 11.82
N GLN A 222 0.85 -12.51 13.08
CA GLN A 222 2.17 -13.05 13.43
C GLN A 222 2.41 -14.41 12.78
N THR A 223 1.38 -15.27 12.74
CA THR A 223 1.45 -16.60 12.10
C THR A 223 1.75 -16.49 10.61
N ILE A 224 1.08 -15.58 9.90
CA ILE A 224 1.36 -15.30 8.50
C ILE A 224 2.81 -14.84 8.31
N THR A 225 3.26 -13.86 9.08
CA THR A 225 4.61 -13.32 8.96
C THR A 225 5.67 -14.38 9.26
N TYR A 226 5.52 -15.10 10.37
CA TYR A 226 6.46 -16.15 10.77
C TYR A 226 6.49 -17.29 9.76
N GLY A 227 5.34 -17.74 9.26
CA GLY A 227 5.32 -18.81 8.28
C GLY A 227 5.88 -18.36 6.93
N LEU A 228 5.68 -17.12 6.49
CA LEU A 228 6.37 -16.58 5.31
C LEU A 228 7.90 -16.59 5.52
N PHE A 229 8.38 -16.14 6.68
CA PHE A 229 9.81 -16.20 7.02
C PHE A 229 10.34 -17.64 7.04
N ALA A 230 9.60 -18.58 7.65
CA ALA A 230 9.97 -20.00 7.68
C ALA A 230 9.95 -20.64 6.29
N ALA A 231 9.02 -20.24 5.42
CA ALA A 231 9.00 -20.67 4.03
C ALA A 231 10.20 -20.13 3.25
N ARG A 232 10.56 -18.85 3.47
CA ARG A 232 11.72 -18.20 2.84
C ARG A 232 13.04 -18.87 3.21
N THR A 233 13.22 -19.26 4.46
CA THR A 233 14.45 -19.93 4.93
C THR A 233 14.64 -21.33 4.31
N ARG A 234 13.62 -21.87 3.65
CA ARG A 234 13.64 -23.17 2.97
C ARG A 234 13.62 -23.06 1.45
N SER A 235 13.39 -21.87 0.90
CA SER A 235 13.38 -21.64 -0.54
C SER A 235 14.79 -21.29 -1.03
N GLU A 236 15.25 -21.98 -2.06
CA GLU A 236 16.57 -21.73 -2.69
C GLU A 236 16.55 -20.64 -3.77
N ASN A 237 15.36 -20.29 -4.29
CA ASN A 237 15.15 -19.38 -5.41
C ASN A 237 14.32 -18.14 -4.99
N SER A 238 13.88 -17.34 -5.98
CA SER A 238 12.95 -16.21 -5.79
C SER A 238 11.78 -16.59 -4.89
N PHE A 239 11.43 -15.73 -3.94
CA PHE A 239 10.41 -16.00 -2.94
C PHE A 239 9.21 -15.10 -3.09
N ASN A 240 8.02 -15.69 -2.90
CA ASN A 240 6.78 -14.94 -2.87
C ASN A 240 5.67 -15.61 -2.07
N ARG A 241 4.60 -14.87 -1.82
CA ARG A 241 3.40 -15.33 -1.12
C ARG A 241 2.86 -16.66 -1.67
N LYS A 242 2.78 -16.83 -3.00
CA LYS A 242 2.23 -18.05 -3.62
C LYS A 242 3.13 -19.27 -3.41
N LEU A 243 4.44 -19.07 -3.41
CA LEU A 243 5.43 -20.11 -3.15
C LEU A 243 5.52 -20.50 -1.67
N ALA A 244 5.00 -19.68 -0.75
CA ALA A 244 5.07 -19.94 0.67
C ALA A 244 4.40 -21.28 1.05
N TYR A 245 3.20 -21.55 0.54
CA TYR A 245 2.46 -22.78 0.83
C TYR A 245 3.25 -24.06 0.54
N ALA A 246 4.05 -24.09 -0.54
CA ALA A 246 4.85 -25.25 -0.91
C ALA A 246 5.99 -25.56 0.09
N ASN A 247 6.40 -24.57 0.89
CA ASN A 247 7.58 -24.64 1.77
C ASN A 247 7.24 -24.78 3.27
N ILE A 248 5.96 -24.74 3.63
CA ILE A 248 5.48 -24.94 5.02
C ILE A 248 5.44 -26.43 5.37
N PRO A 249 5.85 -26.87 6.58
CA PRO A 249 5.73 -28.26 7.00
C PRO A 249 4.28 -28.73 6.98
N ARG A 250 4.05 -29.97 6.52
CA ARG A 250 2.71 -30.59 6.48
C ARG A 250 2.17 -31.01 7.86
N THR A 251 2.94 -30.79 8.93
CA THR A 251 2.70 -31.38 10.26
C THR A 251 1.65 -30.64 11.10
N ILE A 252 1.22 -29.43 10.71
CA ILE A 252 0.20 -28.65 11.43
C ILE A 252 -0.93 -28.26 10.47
N GLY A 253 -2.06 -28.97 10.56
CA GLY A 253 -3.19 -28.86 9.61
C GLY A 253 -3.77 -27.45 9.51
N ILE A 254 -4.10 -26.82 10.64
CA ILE A 254 -4.69 -25.47 10.65
C ILE A 254 -3.75 -24.42 10.05
N LEU A 255 -2.45 -24.50 10.34
CA LEU A 255 -1.47 -23.60 9.71
C LEU A 255 -1.39 -23.82 8.20
N ARG A 256 -1.49 -25.07 7.76
CA ARG A 256 -1.50 -25.39 6.35
C ARG A 256 -2.73 -24.81 5.64
N ASP A 257 -3.90 -24.83 6.28
CA ASP A 257 -5.13 -24.24 5.73
C ASP A 257 -5.03 -22.72 5.63
N VAL A 258 -4.48 -22.06 6.66
CA VAL A 258 -4.17 -20.62 6.61
C VAL A 258 -3.23 -20.30 5.45
N PHE A 259 -2.13 -21.05 5.31
CA PHE A 259 -1.17 -20.83 4.21
C PHE A 259 -1.74 -21.19 2.84
N GLN A 260 -2.63 -22.18 2.76
CA GLN A 260 -3.34 -22.46 1.52
C GLN A 260 -4.23 -21.28 1.14
N PHE A 261 -5.00 -20.74 2.09
CA PHE A 261 -5.84 -19.56 1.86
C PHE A 261 -4.98 -18.36 1.44
N ILE A 262 -3.95 -18.00 2.21
CA ILE A 262 -3.17 -16.80 1.90
C ILE A 262 -2.30 -16.94 0.64
N SER A 263 -1.97 -18.15 0.17
CA SER A 263 -1.18 -18.35 -1.06
C SER A 263 -2.03 -18.58 -2.30
N LEU A 264 -3.15 -19.30 -2.18
CA LEU A 264 -3.92 -19.82 -3.32
C LEU A 264 -5.41 -19.44 -3.28
N GLY A 265 -5.90 -18.93 -2.15
CA GLY A 265 -7.28 -18.48 -2.01
C GLY A 265 -7.52 -17.11 -2.64
N ASP A 266 -8.80 -16.70 -2.59
CA ASP A 266 -9.24 -15.37 -2.97
C ASP A 266 -9.21 -14.48 -1.72
N LEU A 267 -8.18 -13.65 -1.60
CA LEU A 267 -8.00 -12.77 -0.45
C LEU A 267 -8.72 -11.44 -0.70
N PRO A 268 -9.17 -10.76 0.36
CA PRO A 268 -9.46 -9.33 0.26
C PRO A 268 -8.26 -8.60 -0.37
N PRO A 269 -8.46 -7.73 -1.38
CA PRO A 269 -7.35 -7.08 -2.09
C PRO A 269 -6.38 -6.34 -1.16
N GLN A 270 -6.90 -5.79 -0.06
CA GLN A 270 -6.07 -5.12 0.93
C GLN A 270 -5.13 -6.08 1.68
N MET A 271 -5.63 -7.27 1.98
CA MET A 271 -4.88 -8.32 2.66
C MET A 271 -3.84 -8.95 1.73
N GLU A 272 -4.20 -9.24 0.48
CA GLU A 272 -3.24 -9.75 -0.51
C GLU A 272 -2.03 -8.84 -0.63
N TRP A 273 -2.27 -7.54 -0.68
CA TRP A 273 -1.27 -6.52 -0.90
C TRP A 273 -0.22 -6.42 0.21
N ILE A 274 -0.65 -6.36 1.47
CA ILE A 274 0.28 -6.25 2.60
C ILE A 274 1.04 -7.58 2.80
N ILE A 275 0.43 -8.73 2.48
CA ILE A 275 1.09 -10.03 2.57
C ILE A 275 2.15 -10.17 1.46
N ASP A 276 1.86 -9.67 0.25
CA ASP A 276 2.85 -9.59 -0.82
C ASP A 276 4.03 -8.68 -0.41
N ASP A 277 3.76 -7.55 0.26
CA ASP A 277 4.79 -6.64 0.77
C ASP A 277 5.65 -7.27 1.88
N ILE A 278 5.04 -8.06 2.78
CA ILE A 278 5.80 -8.87 3.76
C ILE A 278 6.68 -9.89 3.04
N ALA A 279 6.16 -10.56 2.01
CA ALA A 279 6.91 -11.54 1.24
C ALA A 279 8.06 -10.91 0.46
N GLU A 280 7.91 -9.67 -0.02
CA GLU A 280 8.96 -8.92 -0.69
C GLU A 280 10.12 -8.57 0.26
N VAL A 281 9.82 -8.11 1.48
CA VAL A 281 10.88 -7.83 2.48
C VAL A 281 11.73 -9.09 2.76
N LEU A 282 11.16 -10.27 2.54
CA LEU A 282 11.83 -11.55 2.68
C LEU A 282 12.56 -12.02 1.41
N ALA A 283 12.27 -11.47 0.23
CA ALA A 283 12.70 -12.01 -1.06
C ALA A 283 14.22 -12.00 -1.26
#